data_AF-A0A5C7LPA7-F1
#
_entry.id   AF-A0A5C7LPA7-F1
#
_cell.length_a   1.000
_cell.length_b   1.000
_cell.length_c   1.000
_cell.angle_alpha   90.00
_cell.angle_beta   90.00
_cell.angle_gamma   90.00
#
_symmetry.space_group_name_H-M   'P 1'
#
loop_
_entity.id
_entity.type
_entity.pdbx_description
1 polymer ?
#
loop_
_entity_poly.entity_id
_entity_poly.type
_entity_poly.pdbx_seq_one_letter_code
_entity_poly.pdbx_strand_id
1 'polypeptide(L)'
;MSNLKALLNFWLVEQMELEEGKFNPDTLNDMSGPEEMIMALAGKLPLLGQGSSRAAFLLDSKRVLKIAINEKGYAQNAAELELADDPGVAPLVTKIFRVGKDNSWLVSELVRPLTGVKEFQQLTSVPWSFLVDFMQFYTVLGDVGEAFESTVAAVVARDKKNRSPSPGISVRGIEHVPFIGRLFTALANRPDMMPGDMIIVSHWGKTPDQRVVLMDSGFTQEVYDAHYAD
;
A
#
# COMPACT_ATOMS: atom_id res chain seq x y z
N MET A 1 3.50 -10.89 -22.03
CA MET A 1 4.97 -10.68 -22.01
C MET A 1 5.47 -9.73 -20.92
N SER A 2 4.63 -8.90 -20.27
CA SER A 2 5.09 -8.01 -19.17
C SER A 2 5.36 -8.74 -17.84
N ASN A 3 4.59 -9.78 -17.52
CA ASN A 3 4.67 -10.46 -16.22
C ASN A 3 5.95 -11.30 -16.06
N LEU A 4 6.49 -11.84 -17.16
CA LEU A 4 7.74 -12.60 -17.13
C LEU A 4 8.94 -11.70 -16.84
N LYS A 5 8.92 -10.44 -17.28
CA LYS A 5 10.01 -9.47 -17.06
C LYS A 5 10.04 -8.96 -15.62
N ALA A 6 8.87 -8.75 -15.02
CA ALA A 6 8.75 -8.40 -13.60
C ALA A 6 9.20 -9.56 -12.69
N LEU A 7 8.81 -10.79 -13.01
CA LEU A 7 9.27 -12.00 -12.32
C LEU A 7 10.78 -12.23 -12.53
N LEU A 8 11.31 -12.06 -13.74
CA LEU A 8 12.75 -12.19 -13.99
C LEU A 8 13.56 -11.15 -13.22
N ASN A 9 13.08 -9.90 -13.17
CA ASN A 9 13.73 -8.84 -12.39
C ASN A 9 13.71 -9.14 -10.90
N PHE A 10 12.62 -9.71 -10.37
CA PHE A 10 12.53 -10.14 -8.97
C PHE A 10 13.52 -11.28 -8.66
N TRP A 11 13.64 -12.28 -9.54
CA TRP A 11 14.58 -13.38 -9.38
C TRP A 11 16.05 -12.98 -9.60
N LEU A 12 16.33 -12.02 -10.50
CA LEU A 12 17.67 -11.44 -10.64
C LEU A 12 18.07 -10.67 -9.39
N VAL A 13 17.13 -10.01 -8.71
CA VAL A 13 17.35 -9.34 -7.43
C VAL A 13 17.67 -10.35 -6.31
N GLU A 14 17.07 -11.54 -6.31
CA GLU A 14 17.43 -12.62 -5.37
C GLU A 14 18.83 -13.21 -5.63
N GLN A 15 19.28 -13.24 -6.90
CA GLN A 15 20.60 -13.74 -7.30
C GLN A 15 21.72 -12.70 -7.14
N MET A 16 21.37 -11.41 -7.06
CA MET A 16 22.27 -10.36 -6.61
C MET A 16 22.32 -10.40 -5.08
N GLU A 17 23.06 -11.37 -4.55
CA GLU A 17 23.64 -11.24 -3.21
C GLU A 17 24.49 -9.96 -3.22
N LEU A 18 23.84 -8.85 -2.85
CA LEU A 18 24.43 -7.54 -2.64
C LEU A 18 25.56 -7.74 -1.64
N GLU A 19 26.80 -7.76 -2.14
CA GLU A 19 27.99 -7.84 -1.32
C GLU A 19 27.88 -6.84 -0.18
N GLU A 20 28.06 -7.34 1.04
CA GLU A 20 27.78 -6.65 2.29
C GLU A 20 28.67 -5.40 2.47
N GLY A 21 28.18 -4.31 1.90
CA GLY A 21 28.37 -2.95 2.35
C GLY A 21 27.01 -2.27 2.31
N LYS A 22 26.07 -2.71 3.17
CA LYS A 22 24.70 -2.15 3.23
C LYS A 22 24.78 -0.63 3.27
N PHE A 23 24.34 0.02 2.19
CA PHE A 23 24.28 1.47 2.11
C PHE A 23 23.62 2.02 3.38
N ASN A 24 24.28 2.95 4.07
CA ASN A 24 23.72 3.58 5.25
C ASN A 24 22.90 4.82 4.84
N PRO A 25 21.55 4.77 4.95
CA PRO A 25 20.69 5.89 4.56
C PRO A 25 20.93 7.15 5.38
N ASP A 26 21.50 7.04 6.59
CA ASP A 26 21.72 8.18 7.46
C ASP A 26 22.71 9.20 6.85
N THR A 27 23.55 8.76 5.90
CA THR A 27 24.45 9.65 5.15
C THR A 27 23.71 10.65 4.25
N LEU A 28 22.44 10.39 3.93
CA LEU A 28 21.60 11.30 3.15
C LEU A 28 21.20 12.54 3.96
N ASN A 29 21.22 12.49 5.30
CA ASN A 29 20.83 13.63 6.14
C ASN A 29 21.78 14.82 6.02
N ASP A 30 23.00 14.59 5.53
CA ASP A 30 24.03 15.62 5.32
C ASP A 30 23.97 16.24 3.92
N MET A 31 23.06 15.78 3.05
CA MET A 31 22.93 16.24 1.67
C MET A 31 22.00 17.45 1.55
N SER A 32 22.30 18.31 0.57
CA SER A 32 21.64 19.60 0.37
C SER A 32 20.23 19.50 -0.20
N GLY A 33 19.90 18.39 -0.87
CA GLY A 33 18.60 18.20 -1.49
C GLY A 33 18.43 16.88 -2.24
N PRO A 34 17.24 16.66 -2.82
CA PRO A 34 16.86 15.35 -3.36
C PRO A 34 17.65 14.95 -4.61
N GLU A 35 18.08 15.92 -5.43
CA GLU A 35 18.94 15.64 -6.58
C GLU A 35 20.28 15.04 -6.15
N GLU A 36 20.92 15.61 -5.12
CA GLU A 36 22.17 15.11 -4.56
C GLU A 36 21.98 13.71 -3.97
N MET A 37 20.90 13.48 -3.23
CA MET A 37 20.55 12.16 -2.68
C MET A 37 20.39 11.12 -3.80
N ILE A 38 19.61 11.43 -4.84
CA ILE A 38 19.39 10.51 -5.97
C ILE A 38 20.70 10.22 -6.71
N MET A 39 21.53 11.24 -6.96
CA MET A 39 22.83 11.06 -7.59
C MET A 39 23.79 10.23 -6.74
N ALA A 40 23.76 10.37 -5.42
CA ALA A 40 24.57 9.57 -4.51
C ALA A 40 24.18 8.09 -4.49
N LEU A 41 22.92 7.77 -4.82
CA LEU A 41 22.37 6.42 -4.93
C LEU A 41 22.53 5.81 -6.32
N ALA A 42 22.63 6.66 -7.36
CA ALA A 42 22.77 6.22 -8.75
C ALA A 42 24.00 5.32 -8.90
N GLY A 43 23.79 4.13 -9.45
CA GLY A 43 24.84 3.11 -9.61
C GLY A 43 25.19 2.33 -8.34
N LYS A 44 24.63 2.67 -7.17
CA LYS A 44 24.80 1.92 -5.92
C LYS A 44 23.58 1.07 -5.58
N LEU A 45 22.38 1.63 -5.76
CA LEU A 45 21.13 0.93 -5.49
C LEU A 45 20.28 0.81 -6.77
N PRO A 46 19.63 -0.35 -7.02
CA PRO A 46 18.68 -0.48 -8.12
C PRO A 46 17.49 0.48 -7.95
N LEU A 47 17.20 1.28 -8.98
CA LEU A 47 15.98 2.08 -9.04
C LEU A 47 14.78 1.16 -9.31
N LEU A 48 13.81 1.15 -8.40
CA LEU A 48 12.55 0.40 -8.56
C LEU A 48 11.52 1.20 -9.34
N GLY A 49 11.51 2.51 -9.18
CA GLY A 49 10.62 3.41 -9.90
C GLY A 49 10.76 4.86 -9.46
N GLN A 50 10.29 5.77 -10.28
CA GLN A 50 10.25 7.20 -9.99
C GLN A 50 8.89 7.75 -10.42
N GLY A 51 8.16 8.29 -9.46
CA GLY A 51 6.90 9.00 -9.69
C GLY A 51 7.11 10.51 -9.76
N SER A 52 6.01 11.25 -9.78
CA SER A 52 6.03 12.72 -9.76
C SER A 52 6.51 13.31 -8.43
N SER A 53 6.45 12.53 -7.34
CA SER A 53 6.73 13.02 -5.99
C SER A 53 7.93 12.35 -5.33
N ARG A 54 8.26 11.11 -5.72
CA ARG A 54 9.28 10.29 -5.05
C ARG A 54 10.05 9.39 -6.02
N ALA A 55 11.29 9.08 -5.67
CA ALA A 55 12.09 8.01 -6.27
C ALA A 55 12.28 6.87 -5.27
N ALA A 56 12.04 5.63 -5.71
CA ALA A 56 12.14 4.44 -4.87
C ALA A 56 13.30 3.55 -5.33
N PHE A 57 14.17 3.18 -4.40
CA PHE A 57 15.34 2.35 -4.60
C PHE A 57 15.26 1.08 -3.77
N LEU A 58 15.74 -0.03 -4.32
CA LEU A 58 15.90 -1.27 -3.57
C LEU A 58 17.09 -1.11 -2.63
N LEU A 59 16.83 -1.10 -1.31
CA LEU A 59 17.90 -1.00 -0.32
C LEU A 59 18.50 -2.39 -0.03
N ASP A 60 17.64 -3.40 0.12
CA ASP A 60 18.01 -4.82 0.21
C ASP A 60 16.79 -5.72 -0.02
N SER A 61 16.93 -7.02 0.22
CA SER A 61 15.88 -8.03 0.03
C SER A 61 14.62 -7.85 0.88
N LYS A 62 14.61 -6.91 1.85
CA LYS A 62 13.47 -6.66 2.75
C LYS A 62 13.03 -5.19 2.78
N ARG A 63 13.80 -4.27 2.18
CA ARG A 63 13.64 -2.84 2.40
C ARG A 63 13.72 -2.03 1.12
N VAL A 64 12.88 -1.00 1.04
CA VAL A 64 12.88 0.04 0.00
C VAL A 64 13.28 1.36 0.63
N LEU A 65 14.14 2.11 -0.04
CA LEU A 65 14.46 3.49 0.27
C LEU A 65 13.67 4.41 -0.67
N LYS A 66 12.81 5.27 -0.13
CA LYS A 66 12.04 6.25 -0.90
C LYS A 66 12.59 7.65 -0.62
N ILE A 67 12.97 8.39 -1.66
CA ILE A 67 13.43 9.79 -1.58
C ILE A 67 12.30 10.70 -2.04
N ALA A 68 11.97 11.72 -1.24
CA ALA A 68 11.07 12.81 -1.64
C ALA A 68 11.76 13.71 -2.66
N ILE A 69 11.08 14.06 -3.76
CA ILE A 69 11.66 14.91 -4.83
C ILE A 69 11.13 16.35 -4.73
N ASN A 70 9.98 16.55 -4.09
CA ASN A 70 9.32 17.83 -3.92
C ASN A 70 8.43 17.79 -2.66
N GLU A 71 7.81 18.94 -2.33
CA GLU A 71 6.90 19.10 -1.17
C GLU A 71 5.85 17.99 -1.05
N LYS A 72 5.29 17.54 -2.18
CA LYS A 72 4.32 16.44 -2.21
C LYS A 72 4.93 15.13 -1.69
N GLY A 73 6.18 14.86 -2.06
CA GLY A 73 6.92 13.69 -1.59
C GLY A 73 7.22 13.75 -0.08
N TYR A 74 7.53 14.94 0.45
CA TYR A 74 7.73 15.15 1.89
C TYR A 74 6.43 14.87 2.66
N ALA A 75 5.32 15.44 2.19
CA ALA A 75 4.00 15.22 2.78
C ALA A 75 3.58 13.74 2.73
N GLN A 76 3.79 13.07 1.58
CA GLN A 76 3.53 11.63 1.45
C GLN A 76 4.36 10.78 2.42
N ASN A 77 5.65 11.12 2.60
CA ASN A 77 6.51 10.40 3.54
C ASN A 77 6.05 10.60 5.00
N ALA A 78 5.63 11.82 5.35
CA ALA A 78 5.08 12.11 6.68
C ALA A 78 3.76 11.34 6.93
N ALA A 79 2.86 11.34 5.97
CA ALA A 79 1.59 10.61 6.06
C ALA A 79 1.80 9.09 6.17
N GLU A 80 2.73 8.51 5.41
CA GLU A 80 3.07 7.08 5.55
C GLU A 80 3.62 6.74 6.93
N LEU A 81 4.46 7.61 7.52
CA LEU A 81 4.96 7.41 8.89
C LEU A 81 3.81 7.47 9.90
N GLU A 82 2.94 8.48 9.81
CA GLU A 82 1.81 8.64 10.72
C GLU A 82 0.86 7.41 10.68
N LEU A 83 0.53 6.94 9.47
CA LEU A 83 -0.32 5.75 9.30
C LEU A 83 0.35 4.46 9.81
N ALA A 84 1.68 4.36 9.70
CA ALA A 84 2.43 3.21 10.18
C ALA A 84 2.62 3.21 11.71
N ASP A 85 2.56 4.38 12.35
CA ASP A 85 2.64 4.54 13.80
C ASP A 85 1.27 4.37 14.50
N ASP A 86 0.16 4.54 13.76
CA ASP A 86 -1.19 4.26 14.26
C ASP A 86 -1.41 2.74 14.45
N PRO A 87 -1.62 2.24 15.69
CA PRO A 87 -1.76 0.80 15.94
C PRO A 87 -2.98 0.14 15.24
N GLY A 88 -4.02 0.92 14.96
CA GLY A 88 -5.22 0.47 14.26
C GLY A 88 -5.04 0.34 12.75
N VAL A 89 -4.07 1.08 12.18
CA VAL A 89 -3.79 1.12 10.74
C VAL A 89 -2.54 0.35 10.35
N ALA A 90 -1.51 0.35 11.20
CA ALA A 90 -0.22 -0.30 10.97
C ALA A 90 -0.32 -1.75 10.43
N PRO A 91 -1.29 -2.59 10.85
CA PRO A 91 -1.45 -3.94 10.28
C PRO A 91 -1.86 -3.98 8.79
N LEU A 92 -2.41 -2.88 8.25
CA LEU A 92 -2.92 -2.74 6.89
C LEU A 92 -1.94 -2.02 5.95
N VAL A 93 -0.94 -1.31 6.46
CA VAL A 93 0.06 -0.57 5.65
C VAL A 93 1.45 -1.20 5.72
N THR A 94 2.39 -0.68 4.93
CA THR A 94 3.79 -1.09 4.99
C THR A 94 4.44 -0.62 6.29
N LYS A 95 5.35 -1.43 6.85
CA LYS A 95 6.14 -0.99 8.00
C LYS A 95 7.13 0.09 7.58
N ILE A 96 7.27 1.13 8.40
CA ILE A 96 8.34 2.12 8.28
C ILE A 96 9.44 1.76 9.27
N PHE A 97 10.66 1.62 8.78
CA PHE A 97 11.82 1.24 9.61
C PHE A 97 12.63 2.46 10.06
N ARG A 98 12.74 3.47 9.18
CA ARG A 98 13.49 4.69 9.43
C ARG A 98 12.94 5.81 8.56
N VAL A 99 13.14 7.04 9.03
CA VAL A 99 12.83 8.26 8.29
C VAL A 99 14.01 9.21 8.41
N GLY A 100 14.27 9.93 7.33
CA GLY A 100 15.30 10.95 7.25
C GLY A 100 14.90 12.26 7.89
N LYS A 101 15.86 13.17 7.98
CA LYS A 101 15.61 14.54 8.43
C LYS A 101 14.49 15.17 7.58
N ASP A 102 13.55 15.82 8.26
CA ASP A 102 12.42 16.54 7.67
C ASP A 102 11.57 15.71 6.70
N ASN A 103 11.51 14.37 6.87
CA ASN A 103 10.80 13.43 5.98
C ASN A 103 11.34 13.38 4.54
N SER A 104 12.58 13.85 4.30
CA SER A 104 13.24 13.85 2.99
C SER A 104 13.41 12.47 2.36
N TRP A 105 13.49 11.43 3.19
CA TRP A 105 13.51 10.05 2.76
C TRP A 105 12.89 9.15 3.82
N LEU A 106 12.48 7.94 3.43
CA LEU A 106 12.09 6.89 4.37
C LEU A 106 12.55 5.52 3.90
N VAL A 107 12.71 4.60 4.85
CA VAL A 107 12.98 3.19 4.60
C VAL A 107 11.76 2.39 5.01
N SER A 108 11.11 1.75 4.05
CA SER A 108 9.88 0.95 4.27
C SER A 108 10.09 -0.53 3.96
N GLU A 109 9.13 -1.34 4.37
CA GLU A 109 8.99 -2.75 3.96
C GLU A 109 8.96 -2.87 2.44
N LEU A 110 9.80 -3.76 1.89
CA LEU A 110 9.72 -4.16 0.50
C LEU A 110 8.53 -5.10 0.33
N VAL A 111 7.63 -4.70 -0.55
CA VAL A 111 6.44 -5.48 -0.90
C VAL A 111 6.39 -5.70 -2.40
N ARG A 112 5.88 -6.86 -2.80
CA ARG A 112 5.63 -7.16 -4.20
C ARG A 112 4.19 -6.80 -4.52
N PRO A 113 3.91 -5.91 -5.51
CA PRO A 113 2.56 -5.57 -5.91
C PRO A 113 1.74 -6.82 -6.25
N LEU A 114 0.45 -6.79 -5.92
CA LEU A 114 -0.46 -7.86 -6.32
C LEU A 114 -0.67 -7.86 -7.84
N THR A 115 -0.78 -9.05 -8.42
CA THR A 115 -0.90 -9.22 -9.88
C THR A 115 -2.34 -9.25 -10.39
N GLY A 116 -3.32 -9.33 -9.49
CA GLY A 116 -4.73 -9.31 -9.86
C GLY A 116 -5.69 -9.68 -8.73
N VAL A 117 -6.99 -9.49 -9.00
CA VAL A 117 -8.09 -9.72 -8.04
C VAL A 117 -8.14 -11.13 -7.46
N LYS A 118 -7.73 -12.14 -8.25
CA LYS A 118 -7.71 -13.55 -7.80
C LYS A 118 -6.67 -13.75 -6.71
N GLU A 119 -5.51 -13.14 -6.86
CA GLU A 119 -4.43 -13.22 -5.87
C GLU A 119 -4.85 -12.50 -4.58
N PHE A 120 -5.46 -11.31 -4.69
CA PHE A 120 -6.03 -10.61 -3.53
C PHE A 120 -7.01 -11.51 -2.76
N GLN A 121 -7.96 -12.14 -3.45
CA GLN A 121 -8.95 -13.00 -2.81
C GLN A 121 -8.31 -14.24 -2.16
N GLN A 122 -7.30 -14.85 -2.78
CA GLN A 122 -6.60 -15.99 -2.21
C GLN A 122 -5.88 -15.65 -0.91
N LEU A 123 -5.29 -14.45 -0.82
CA LEU A 123 -4.53 -14.02 0.34
C LEU A 123 -5.40 -13.49 1.48
N THR A 124 -6.50 -12.81 1.14
CA THR A 124 -7.37 -12.15 2.11
C THR A 124 -8.60 -12.98 2.49
N SER A 125 -8.96 -13.98 1.67
CA SER A 125 -10.27 -14.65 1.69
C SER A 125 -11.46 -13.70 1.43
N VAL A 126 -11.20 -12.48 0.95
CA VAL A 126 -12.22 -11.48 0.63
C VAL A 126 -12.35 -11.34 -0.89
N PRO A 127 -13.54 -11.53 -1.47
CA PRO A 127 -13.75 -11.24 -2.88
C PRO A 127 -13.48 -9.77 -3.19
N TRP A 128 -12.76 -9.49 -4.28
CA TRP A 128 -12.48 -8.11 -4.68
C TRP A 128 -13.75 -7.28 -4.88
N SER A 129 -14.80 -7.87 -5.46
CA SER A 129 -16.09 -7.21 -5.62
C SER A 129 -16.72 -6.80 -4.30
N PHE A 130 -16.53 -7.59 -3.24
CA PHE A 130 -17.02 -7.24 -1.90
C PHE A 130 -16.31 -6.00 -1.38
N LEU A 131 -14.97 -5.94 -1.51
CA LEU A 131 -14.19 -4.77 -1.12
C LEU A 131 -14.63 -3.51 -1.88
N VAL A 132 -14.83 -3.63 -3.19
CA VAL A 132 -15.27 -2.49 -4.04
C VAL A 132 -16.67 -2.02 -3.63
N ASP A 133 -17.63 -2.93 -3.48
CA ASP A 133 -18.99 -2.60 -3.04
C ASP A 133 -18.94 -1.92 -1.65
N PHE A 134 -18.14 -2.47 -0.72
CA PHE A 134 -17.94 -1.91 0.61
C PHE A 134 -17.36 -0.50 0.59
N MET A 135 -16.29 -0.26 -0.17
CA MET A 135 -15.68 1.07 -0.28
C MET A 135 -16.64 2.10 -0.90
N GLN A 136 -17.47 1.68 -1.86
CA GLN A 136 -18.50 2.54 -2.45
C GLN A 136 -19.55 2.95 -1.42
N PHE A 137 -20.08 1.99 -0.64
CA PHE A 137 -21.02 2.31 0.43
C PHE A 137 -20.37 3.16 1.53
N TYR A 138 -19.14 2.85 1.92
CA TYR A 138 -18.40 3.61 2.92
C TYR A 138 -18.18 5.07 2.49
N THR A 139 -17.83 5.30 1.23
CA THR A 139 -17.65 6.66 0.68
C THR A 139 -18.95 7.49 0.77
N VAL A 140 -20.12 6.86 0.64
CA VAL A 140 -21.42 7.55 0.67
C VAL A 140 -21.95 7.70 2.10
N LEU A 141 -21.77 6.69 2.93
CA LEU A 141 -22.39 6.61 4.27
C LEU A 141 -21.48 7.17 5.36
N GLY A 142 -20.16 7.08 5.20
CA GLY A 142 -19.17 7.53 6.18
C GLY A 142 -19.07 6.66 7.45
N ASP A 143 -19.84 5.59 7.55
CA ASP A 143 -19.85 4.66 8.68
C ASP A 143 -19.52 3.22 8.23
N VAL A 144 -18.59 2.58 8.95
CA VAL A 144 -18.11 1.22 8.63
C VAL A 144 -19.22 0.17 8.80
N GLY A 145 -20.04 0.29 9.84
CA GLY A 145 -21.12 -0.65 10.12
C GLY A 145 -22.24 -0.56 9.09
N GLU A 146 -22.71 0.66 8.79
CA GLU A 146 -23.74 0.88 7.78
C GLU A 146 -23.28 0.47 6.38
N ALA A 147 -22.01 0.75 6.04
CA ALA A 147 -21.42 0.31 4.79
C ALA A 147 -21.34 -1.22 4.68
N PHE A 148 -20.98 -1.90 5.77
CA PHE A 148 -20.94 -3.36 5.81
C PHE A 148 -22.32 -3.98 5.60
N GLU A 149 -23.32 -3.53 6.36
CA GLU A 149 -24.70 -4.02 6.25
C GLU A 149 -25.26 -3.82 4.83
N SER A 150 -25.04 -2.62 4.27
CA SER A 150 -25.44 -2.30 2.89
C SER A 150 -24.75 -3.21 1.86
N THR A 151 -23.47 -3.49 2.05
CA THR A 151 -22.70 -4.40 1.18
C THR A 151 -23.25 -5.82 1.24
N VAL A 152 -23.46 -6.36 2.45
CA VAL A 152 -24.01 -7.70 2.65
C VAL A 152 -25.39 -7.80 2.01
N ALA A 153 -26.27 -6.82 2.23
CA ALA A 153 -27.59 -6.78 1.61
C ALA A 153 -27.53 -6.79 0.08
N ALA A 154 -26.65 -5.98 -0.52
CA ALA A 154 -26.45 -5.90 -1.96
C ALA A 154 -25.94 -7.22 -2.56
N VAL A 155 -24.98 -7.88 -1.90
CA VAL A 155 -24.45 -9.17 -2.33
C VAL A 155 -25.52 -10.26 -2.24
N VAL A 156 -26.26 -10.34 -1.13
CA VAL A 156 -27.37 -11.30 -0.96
C VAL A 156 -28.45 -11.10 -2.03
N ALA A 157 -28.81 -9.86 -2.36
CA ALA A 157 -29.78 -9.56 -3.40
C ALA A 157 -29.28 -10.02 -4.79
N ARG A 158 -27.99 -9.82 -5.09
CA ARG A 158 -27.35 -10.26 -6.34
C ARG A 158 -27.33 -11.78 -6.47
N ASP A 159 -26.96 -12.49 -5.40
CA ASP A 159 -26.93 -13.97 -5.38
C ASP A 159 -28.34 -14.56 -5.59
N LYS A 160 -29.36 -13.99 -4.93
CA LYS A 160 -30.76 -14.38 -5.13
C LYS A 160 -31.19 -14.20 -6.60
N LYS A 161 -30.85 -13.06 -7.20
CA LYS A 161 -31.19 -12.75 -8.60
C LYS A 161 -30.51 -13.71 -9.59
N ASN A 162 -29.25 -14.06 -9.33
CA ASN A 162 -28.45 -14.88 -10.24
C ASN A 162 -28.68 -16.39 -10.09
N ARG A 163 -29.47 -16.84 -9.11
CA ARG A 163 -29.72 -18.26 -8.78
C ARG A 163 -28.44 -19.10 -8.59
N SER A 164 -27.34 -18.43 -8.31
CA SER A 164 -26.05 -19.01 -8.00
C SER A 164 -25.42 -18.06 -6.98
N PRO A 165 -24.88 -18.57 -5.87
CA PRO A 165 -23.93 -17.77 -5.12
C PRO A 165 -22.81 -17.39 -6.09
N SER A 166 -22.40 -16.11 -6.08
CA SER A 166 -21.19 -15.70 -6.76
C SER A 166 -20.05 -16.68 -6.38
N PRO A 167 -19.27 -17.21 -7.34
CA PRO A 167 -18.27 -18.23 -7.06
C PRO A 167 -17.34 -17.80 -5.90
N GLY A 168 -17.33 -18.57 -4.82
CA GLY A 168 -16.55 -18.28 -3.61
C GLY A 168 -17.21 -17.36 -2.57
N ILE A 169 -18.51 -17.07 -2.68
CA ILE A 169 -19.22 -16.16 -1.76
C ILE A 169 -20.19 -16.92 -0.87
N SER A 170 -19.79 -17.03 0.39
CA SER A 170 -20.72 -17.00 1.52
C SER A 170 -20.40 -15.72 2.27
N VAL A 171 -21.26 -14.70 2.20
CA VAL A 171 -21.15 -13.50 3.05
C VAL A 171 -21.24 -13.84 4.54
N ARG A 172 -21.77 -15.03 4.87
CA ARG A 172 -21.84 -15.53 6.23
C ARG A 172 -20.42 -15.71 6.79
N GLY A 173 -20.10 -14.99 7.86
CA GLY A 173 -18.82 -15.08 8.55
C GLY A 173 -17.70 -14.25 7.92
N ILE A 174 -18.00 -13.42 6.91
CA ILE A 174 -16.99 -12.53 6.33
C ILE A 174 -16.50 -11.48 7.35
N GLU A 175 -17.36 -11.11 8.29
CA GLU A 175 -17.07 -10.28 9.47
C GLU A 175 -16.00 -10.89 10.39
N HIS A 176 -15.81 -12.21 10.32
CA HIS A 176 -14.79 -12.93 11.09
C HIS A 176 -13.48 -13.11 10.32
N VAL A 177 -13.40 -12.67 9.07
CA VAL A 177 -12.17 -12.73 8.28
C VAL A 177 -11.17 -11.71 8.83
N PRO A 178 -9.94 -12.11 9.21
CA PRO A 178 -8.98 -11.22 9.85
C PRO A 178 -8.65 -9.96 9.03
N PHE A 179 -8.67 -10.06 7.70
CA PHE A 179 -8.47 -8.91 6.82
C PHE A 179 -9.58 -7.86 6.98
N ILE A 180 -10.85 -8.28 7.06
CA ILE A 180 -11.99 -7.38 7.26
C ILE A 180 -11.88 -6.65 8.60
N GLY A 181 -11.55 -7.37 9.68
CA GLY A 181 -11.34 -6.76 10.99
C GLY A 181 -10.25 -5.69 10.99
N ARG A 182 -9.12 -5.95 10.31
CA ARG A 182 -8.04 -4.95 10.14
C ARG A 182 -8.51 -3.75 9.32
N LEU A 183 -9.24 -3.99 8.23
CA LEU A 183 -9.75 -2.93 7.37
C LEU A 183 -10.72 -2.01 8.13
N PHE A 184 -11.65 -2.59 8.89
CA PHE A 184 -12.63 -1.84 9.67
C PHE A 184 -11.95 -1.04 10.78
N THR A 185 -10.98 -1.64 11.46
CA THR A 185 -10.18 -0.94 12.47
C THR A 185 -9.44 0.24 11.84
N ALA A 186 -8.79 0.04 10.69
CA ALA A 186 -8.07 1.11 10.02
C ALA A 186 -8.98 2.29 9.62
N LEU A 187 -10.12 2.02 8.97
CA LEU A 187 -11.06 3.06 8.56
C LEU A 187 -11.71 3.80 9.74
N ALA A 188 -11.97 3.09 10.85
CA ALA A 188 -12.51 3.71 12.06
C ALA A 188 -11.49 4.62 12.76
N ASN A 189 -10.19 4.31 12.71
CA ASN A 189 -9.14 5.14 13.31
C ASN A 189 -8.69 6.27 12.37
N ARG A 190 -8.69 6.03 11.05
CA ARG A 190 -8.26 6.98 10.01
C ARG A 190 -9.30 7.10 8.90
N PRO A 191 -10.42 7.81 9.16
CA PRO A 191 -11.47 8.02 8.15
C PRO A 191 -11.01 8.89 6.98
N ASP A 192 -9.88 9.57 7.11
CA ASP A 192 -9.21 10.39 6.09
C ASP A 192 -8.38 9.58 5.07
N MET A 193 -8.22 8.27 5.28
CA MET A 193 -7.64 7.38 4.27
C MET A 193 -8.55 7.34 3.03
N MET A 194 -7.97 7.49 1.85
CA MET A 194 -8.76 7.59 0.62
C MET A 194 -9.31 6.23 0.15
N PRO A 195 -10.65 6.05 0.10
CA PRO A 195 -11.24 4.80 -0.37
C PRO A 195 -10.90 4.50 -1.84
N GLY A 196 -10.63 5.56 -2.63
CA GLY A 196 -10.23 5.46 -4.04
C GLY A 196 -8.97 4.63 -4.25
N ASP A 197 -7.97 4.75 -3.38
CA ASP A 197 -6.73 3.97 -3.49
C ASP A 197 -6.94 2.52 -3.06
N MET A 198 -7.87 2.28 -2.12
CA MET A 198 -8.18 0.94 -1.64
C MET A 198 -8.91 0.08 -2.70
N ILE A 199 -9.51 0.70 -3.72
CA ILE A 199 -10.16 -0.01 -4.84
C ILE A 199 -9.27 -0.15 -6.09
N ILE A 200 -7.96 0.08 -5.97
CA ILE A 200 -6.99 -0.15 -7.04
C ILE A 200 -6.09 -1.33 -6.65
N VAL A 201 -6.24 -2.48 -7.34
CA VAL A 201 -5.52 -3.72 -7.00
C VAL A 201 -4.00 -3.53 -6.95
N SER A 202 -3.43 -2.73 -7.87
CA SER A 202 -1.99 -2.48 -7.95
C SER A 202 -1.45 -1.62 -6.80
N HIS A 203 -2.31 -0.97 -6.00
CA HIS A 203 -1.91 -0.24 -4.81
C HIS A 203 -1.74 -1.17 -3.60
N TRP A 204 -2.19 -2.43 -3.71
CA TRP A 204 -1.96 -3.47 -2.72
C TRP A 204 -0.69 -4.25 -3.03
N GLY A 205 0.04 -4.60 -1.97
CA GLY A 205 1.24 -5.42 -2.02
C GLY A 205 1.13 -6.65 -1.13
N LYS A 206 1.96 -7.64 -1.43
CA LYS A 206 2.20 -8.81 -0.58
C LYS A 206 3.59 -8.75 0.01
N THR A 207 3.67 -8.91 1.32
CA THR A 207 4.91 -9.00 2.09
C THR A 207 5.46 -10.43 2.05
N PRO A 208 6.74 -10.66 2.41
CA PRO A 208 7.32 -12.01 2.44
C PRO A 208 6.54 -13.00 3.33
N ASP A 209 5.97 -12.52 4.45
CA ASP A 209 5.12 -13.27 5.38
C ASP A 209 3.65 -13.40 4.91
N GLN A 210 3.37 -13.12 3.64
CA GLN A 210 2.06 -13.24 2.98
C GLN A 210 0.97 -12.29 3.48
N ARG A 211 1.29 -11.25 4.26
CA ARG A 211 0.32 -10.20 4.58
C ARG A 211 0.03 -9.37 3.34
N VAL A 212 -1.24 -8.97 3.22
CA VAL A 212 -1.68 -7.99 2.22
C VAL A 212 -1.69 -6.62 2.88
N VAL A 213 -0.98 -5.68 2.28
CA VAL A 213 -0.85 -4.31 2.78
C VAL A 213 -1.10 -3.30 1.67
N LEU A 214 -1.59 -2.13 2.02
CA LEU A 214 -1.66 -0.97 1.14
C LEU A 214 -0.25 -0.38 1.03
N MET A 215 0.31 -0.42 -0.19
CA MET A 215 1.67 0.04 -0.47
C MET A 215 1.73 1.55 -0.73
N ASP A 216 0.67 2.09 -1.32
CA ASP A 216 0.53 3.51 -1.64
C ASP A 216 -0.49 4.14 -0.69
N SER A 217 -0.08 4.32 0.56
CA SER A 217 -0.91 4.87 1.64
C SER A 217 -0.64 6.35 1.92
N GLY A 218 0.40 6.94 1.30
CA GLY A 218 0.79 8.33 1.53
C GLY A 218 -0.11 9.37 0.84
N PHE A 219 -1.06 8.94 0.03
CA PHE A 219 -2.03 9.81 -0.63
C PHE A 219 -3.30 9.89 0.23
N THR A 220 -3.28 10.73 1.26
CA THR A 220 -4.44 10.99 2.14
C THR A 220 -5.29 12.14 1.59
N GLN A 221 -6.51 12.31 2.11
CA GLN A 221 -7.35 13.45 1.73
C GLN A 221 -6.66 14.79 2.02
N GLU A 222 -5.96 14.91 3.15
CA GLU A 222 -5.19 16.12 3.49
C GLU A 222 -4.07 16.40 2.48
N VAL A 223 -3.32 15.36 2.07
CA VAL A 223 -2.26 15.50 1.05
C VAL A 223 -2.87 15.86 -0.31
N TYR A 224 -4.04 15.31 -0.65
CA TYR A 224 -4.77 15.67 -1.86
C TYR A 224 -5.19 17.14 -1.83
N ASP A 225 -5.86 17.57 -0.77
CA ASP A 225 -6.38 18.94 -0.64
C ASP A 225 -5.26 19.98 -0.63
N ALA A 226 -4.13 19.69 0.03
CA ALA A 226 -3.00 20.61 0.13
C ALA A 226 -2.19 20.76 -1.16
N HIS A 227 -2.20 19.75 -2.04
CA HIS A 227 -1.22 19.67 -3.14
C HIS A 227 -1.78 19.29 -4.51
N TYR A 228 -3.05 18.88 -4.60
CA TYR A 228 -3.68 18.37 -5.82
C TYR A 228 -5.09 18.94 -6.08
N ALA A 229 -5.74 19.54 -5.08
CA ALA A 229 -6.94 20.33 -5.29
C ALA A 229 -6.54 21.70 -5.87
N ASP A 230 -6.90 21.96 -7.12
CA ASP A 230 -6.83 23.28 -7.76
C ASP A 230 -8.07 24.12 -7.41
#